data_AF-A0A1Y1MA92-F1
#
_entry.id   AF-A0A1Y1MA92-F1
#
_cell.length_a   1.000
_cell.length_b   1.000
_cell.length_c   1.000
_cell.angle_alpha   90.00
_cell.angle_beta   90.00
_cell.angle_gamma   90.00
#
_symmetry.space_group_name_H-M   'P 1'
#
loop_
_entity.id
_entity.type
_entity.pdbx_description
1 polymer ?
#
loop_
_entity_poly.entity_id
_entity_poly.type
_entity_poly.pdbx_seq_one_letter_code
_entity_poly.pdbx_strand_id
1 'polypeptide(L)'
;PVPPDFDNPESNIDPVEHHLAVFMDEVKTNMWSPTIKSYLRLYTTMDLNKLAGFLEVKPDELRSWLLVTKQRTKQLRWNDQGLLDGELVNVSDLDYALQGDLIHISEAKVGRKLVDWYLRNLSRTYN
;
A
#
# COMPACT_ATOMS: atom_id res chain seq x y z
N PRO A 1 -5.94 -24.59 -11.10
CA PRO A 1 -5.95 -25.22 -12.44
C PRO A 1 -7.34 -25.75 -12.80
N VAL A 2 -8.02 -25.10 -13.73
CA VAL A 2 -9.22 -25.64 -14.38
C VAL A 2 -8.81 -26.81 -15.27
N PRO A 3 -9.60 -27.89 -15.35
CA PRO A 3 -9.32 -28.98 -16.27
C PRO A 3 -9.36 -28.44 -17.71
N PRO A 4 -8.43 -28.87 -18.58
CA PRO A 4 -8.42 -28.43 -19.98
C PRO A 4 -9.71 -28.85 -20.67
N ASP A 5 -10.31 -27.93 -21.42
CA ASP A 5 -11.46 -28.18 -22.27
C ASP A 5 -11.01 -28.99 -23.49
N PHE A 6 -11.47 -30.24 -23.59
CA PHE A 6 -11.09 -31.15 -24.68
C PHE A 6 -11.95 -30.95 -25.94
N ASP A 7 -13.10 -30.28 -25.84
CA ASP A 7 -13.98 -30.01 -26.98
C ASP A 7 -13.53 -28.77 -27.77
N ASN A 8 -12.80 -27.85 -27.12
CA ASN A 8 -12.24 -26.67 -27.77
C ASN A 8 -10.78 -26.40 -27.33
N PRO A 9 -9.79 -27.13 -27.89
CA PRO A 9 -8.41 -27.06 -27.44
C PRO A 9 -7.73 -25.70 -27.68
N GLU A 10 -8.25 -24.87 -28.60
CA GLU A 10 -7.72 -23.51 -28.86
C GLU A 10 -8.07 -22.51 -27.75
N SER A 11 -9.08 -22.78 -26.91
CA SER A 11 -9.43 -21.93 -25.76
C SER A 11 -8.68 -22.30 -24.47
N ASN A 12 -7.90 -23.38 -24.47
CA ASN A 12 -7.06 -23.72 -23.33
C ASN A 12 -5.81 -22.84 -23.30
N ILE A 13 -5.94 -21.69 -22.64
CA ILE A 13 -4.84 -20.79 -22.34
C ILE A 13 -3.84 -21.54 -21.44
N ASP A 14 -2.54 -21.46 -21.74
CA ASP A 14 -1.50 -22.05 -20.90
C ASP A 14 -1.61 -21.46 -19.47
N PRO A 15 -1.81 -22.29 -18.43
CA PRO A 15 -1.89 -21.84 -17.04
C PRO A 15 -0.69 -20.98 -16.62
N VAL A 16 0.50 -21.27 -17.15
CA VAL A 16 1.72 -20.52 -16.85
C VAL A 16 1.66 -19.13 -17.47
N GLU A 17 1.25 -19.02 -18.74
CA GLU A 17 1.09 -17.72 -19.40
C GLU A 17 -0.02 -16.88 -18.73
N HIS A 18 -1.13 -17.51 -18.33
CA HIS A 18 -2.20 -16.83 -17.63
C HIS A 18 -1.74 -16.29 -16.26
N HIS A 19 -1.08 -17.12 -15.45
CA HIS A 19 -0.55 -16.68 -14.16
C HIS A 19 0.52 -15.58 -14.33
N LEU A 20 1.38 -15.69 -15.34
CA LEU A 20 2.36 -14.66 -15.67
C LEU A 20 1.69 -13.35 -16.07
N ALA A 21 0.62 -13.40 -16.89
CA ALA A 21 -0.11 -12.21 -17.31
C ALA A 21 -0.72 -11.47 -16.10
N VAL A 22 -1.36 -12.20 -15.18
CA VAL A 22 -1.91 -11.64 -13.94
C VAL A 22 -0.82 -11.05 -13.05
N PHE A 23 0.29 -11.77 -12.89
CA PHE A 23 1.43 -11.28 -12.11
C PHE A 23 2.02 -10.00 -12.70
N MET A 24 2.23 -9.96 -14.02
CA MET A 24 2.79 -8.80 -14.71
C MET A 24 1.87 -7.59 -14.64
N ASP A 25 0.54 -7.77 -14.63
CA ASP A 25 -0.42 -6.69 -14.41
C ASP A 25 -0.27 -6.06 -13.02
N GLU A 26 -0.09 -6.89 -11.99
CA GLU A 26 0.16 -6.42 -10.63
C GLU A 26 1.53 -5.71 -10.51
N VAL A 27 2.57 -6.25 -11.13
CA VAL A 27 3.91 -5.63 -11.14
C VAL A 27 3.86 -4.24 -11.78
N LYS A 28 3.18 -4.09 -12.93
CA LYS A 28 3.03 -2.79 -13.61
C LYS A 28 2.34 -1.77 -12.72
N THR A 29 1.28 -2.19 -12.02
CA THR A 29 0.53 -1.32 -11.09
C THR A 29 1.37 -0.92 -9.87
N ASN A 30 2.24 -1.81 -9.38
CA ASN A 30 3.08 -1.55 -8.22
C ASN A 30 4.36 -0.77 -8.56
N MET A 31 4.79 -0.75 -9.82
CA MET A 31 6.06 -0.16 -10.27
C MET A 31 6.24 1.32 -9.86
N TRP A 32 5.16 2.10 -9.83
CA TRP A 32 5.19 3.53 -9.49
C TRP A 32 5.13 3.82 -7.99
N SER A 33 4.70 2.85 -7.18
CA SER A 33 4.50 3.05 -5.74
C SER A 33 5.79 3.45 -4.99
N PRO A 34 6.97 2.84 -5.25
CA PRO A 34 8.22 3.26 -4.61
C PRO A 34 8.62 4.69 -4.96
N THR A 35 8.48 5.08 -6.23
CA THR A 35 8.84 6.43 -6.71
C THR A 35 7.97 7.48 -6.04
N ILE A 36 6.64 7.29 -6.03
CA ILE A 36 5.70 8.19 -5.35
C ILE A 36 6.04 8.30 -3.85
N LYS A 37 6.28 7.17 -3.17
CA LYS A 37 6.66 7.17 -1.75
C LYS A 37 7.94 7.95 -1.49
N SER A 38 8.94 7.83 -2.37
CA SER A 38 10.21 8.54 -2.22
C SER A 38 10.03 10.06 -2.29
N TYR A 39 9.20 10.55 -3.21
CA TYR A 39 8.88 11.98 -3.31
C TYR A 39 8.08 12.46 -2.11
N LEU A 40 7.01 11.74 -1.75
CA LEU A 40 6.15 12.11 -0.63
C LEU A 40 6.92 12.15 0.70
N ARG A 41 7.93 11.29 0.91
CA ARG A 41 8.74 11.28 2.14
C ARG A 41 9.55 12.57 2.36
N LEU A 42 9.83 13.33 1.31
CA LEU A 42 10.64 14.55 1.38
C LEU A 42 9.83 15.78 1.81
N TYR A 43 8.49 15.70 1.78
CA TYR A 43 7.60 16.84 2.00
C TYR A 43 6.59 16.54 3.10
N THR A 44 6.18 17.58 3.83
CA THR A 44 5.05 17.51 4.78
C THR A 44 3.72 17.78 4.07
N THR A 45 3.74 18.66 3.07
CA THR A 45 2.60 18.93 2.18
C THR A 45 3.11 19.08 0.74
N MET A 46 2.33 18.61 -0.23
CA MET A 46 2.70 18.66 -1.64
C MET A 46 1.47 18.93 -2.52
N ASP A 47 1.61 19.80 -3.51
CA ASP A 47 0.56 20.03 -4.50
C ASP A 47 0.55 18.91 -5.55
N LEU A 48 -0.64 18.42 -5.89
CA LEU A 48 -0.86 17.33 -6.85
C LEU A 48 -0.32 17.68 -8.24
N ASN A 49 -0.52 18.93 -8.70
CA ASN A 49 -0.04 19.37 -10.02
C ASN A 49 1.48 19.46 -10.07
N LYS A 50 2.12 19.83 -8.95
CA LYS A 50 3.59 19.81 -8.84
C LYS A 50 4.14 18.38 -8.91
N LEU A 51 3.53 17.44 -8.18
CA LEU A 51 3.94 16.02 -8.23
C LEU A 51 3.70 15.43 -9.63
N ALA A 52 2.57 15.76 -10.26
CA ALA A 52 2.24 15.38 -11.63
C ALA A 52 3.28 15.90 -12.63
N GLY A 53 3.72 17.15 -12.48
CA GLY A 53 4.79 17.74 -13.28
C GLY A 53 6.14 17.04 -13.11
N PHE A 54 6.48 16.57 -11.91
CA PHE A 54 7.73 15.82 -11.68
C PHE A 54 7.70 14.40 -12.25
N LEU A 55 6.52 13.76 -12.26
CA LEU A 55 6.34 12.41 -12.79
C LEU A 55 6.05 12.39 -14.30
N GLU A 56 5.81 13.55 -14.92
CA GLU A 56 5.37 13.68 -16.31
C GLU A 56 4.04 12.96 -16.61
N VAL A 57 3.15 12.91 -15.60
CA VAL A 57 1.85 12.23 -15.67
C VAL A 57 0.72 13.25 -15.53
N LYS A 58 -0.48 12.94 -16.05
CA LYS A 58 -1.64 13.80 -15.86
C LYS A 58 -2.08 13.82 -14.38
N PRO A 59 -2.54 14.97 -13.85
CA PRO A 59 -3.02 15.07 -12.47
C PRO A 59 -4.14 14.07 -12.12
N ASP A 60 -5.08 13.81 -13.05
CA ASP A 60 -6.18 12.86 -12.84
C ASP A 60 -5.71 11.40 -12.72
N GLU A 61 -4.71 11.02 -13.52
CA GLU A 61 -4.11 9.68 -13.48
C GLU A 61 -3.34 9.49 -12.16
N LEU A 62 -2.55 10.50 -11.77
CA LEU A 62 -1.84 10.50 -10.49
C LEU A 62 -2.79 10.40 -9.29
N ARG A 63 -3.93 11.10 -9.32
CA ARG A 63 -4.95 11.03 -8.27
C ARG A 63 -5.51 9.61 -8.13
N SER A 64 -5.77 8.96 -9.27
CA SER A 64 -6.25 7.57 -9.29
C SER A 64 -5.21 6.62 -8.71
N TRP A 65 -3.94 6.80 -9.07
CA TRP A 65 -2.84 6.00 -8.51
C TRP A 65 -2.67 6.20 -7.01
N LEU A 66 -2.70 7.44 -6.51
CA LEU A 66 -2.63 7.74 -5.08
C LEU A 66 -3.79 7.08 -4.31
N LEU A 67 -5.00 7.07 -4.86
CA LEU A 67 -6.13 6.42 -4.22
C LEU A 67 -5.93 4.89 -4.12
N VAL A 68 -5.49 4.26 -5.21
CA VAL A 68 -5.22 2.82 -5.25
C VAL A 68 -4.08 2.45 -4.31
N THR A 69 -2.98 3.20 -4.33
CA THR A 69 -1.84 2.97 -3.43
C THR A 69 -2.25 3.14 -1.97
N LYS A 70 -3.05 4.16 -1.63
CA LYS A 70 -3.56 4.36 -0.26
C LYS A 70 -4.43 3.21 0.23
N GLN A 71 -5.24 2.62 -0.65
CA GLN A 71 -6.03 1.44 -0.30
C GLN A 71 -5.12 0.21 -0.10
N ARG A 72 -4.14 0.02 -0.97
CA ARG A 72 -3.20 -1.12 -0.92
C ARG A 72 -2.27 -1.09 0.30
N THR A 73 -1.98 0.08 0.88
CA THR A 73 -1.15 0.17 2.10
C THR A 73 -1.89 -0.26 3.36
N LYS A 74 -3.21 -0.47 3.31
CA LYS A 74 -3.99 -0.96 4.43
C LYS A 74 -4.09 -2.48 4.39
N GLN A 75 -3.90 -3.11 5.54
CA GLN A 75 -4.10 -4.54 5.73
C GLN A 75 -5.10 -4.75 6.86
N LEU A 76 -6.01 -5.70 6.67
CA LEU A 76 -6.88 -6.17 7.73
C LEU A 76 -6.03 -6.96 8.74
N ARG A 77 -5.98 -6.49 9.98
CA ARG A 77 -5.28 -7.14 11.09
C ARG A 77 -6.30 -7.62 12.10
N TRP A 78 -6.22 -8.90 12.42
CA TRP A 78 -6.96 -9.50 13.51
C TRP A 78 -6.10 -9.41 14.77
N ASN A 79 -6.60 -8.70 15.77
CA ASN A 79 -6.01 -8.67 17.10
C ASN A 79 -6.68 -9.75 17.97
N ASP A 80 -6.17 -9.95 19.18
CA ASP A 80 -6.58 -11.01 20.13
C ASP A 80 -8.08 -11.00 20.52
N GLN A 81 -8.83 -9.98 20.10
CA GLN A 81 -10.27 -9.87 20.29
C GLN A 81 -11.01 -10.28 19.00
N GLY A 82 -11.47 -11.53 18.96
CA GLY A 82 -12.47 -12.03 18.00
C GLY A 82 -11.96 -12.27 16.57
N LEU A 83 -12.20 -13.48 16.04
CA LEU A 83 -11.82 -13.85 14.66
C LEU A 83 -12.58 -13.05 13.58
N LEU A 84 -13.68 -12.38 13.96
CA LEU A 84 -14.54 -11.61 13.06
C LEU A 84 -14.29 -10.10 13.10
N ASP A 85 -13.57 -9.59 14.11
CA ASP A 85 -13.39 -8.15 14.36
C ASP A 85 -12.00 -7.68 13.88
N GLY A 86 -11.76 -7.80 12.58
CA GLY A 86 -10.54 -7.29 11.97
C GLY A 86 -10.52 -5.76 11.85
N GLU A 87 -9.40 -5.12 12.21
CA GLU A 87 -9.20 -3.68 12.03
C GLU A 87 -8.30 -3.40 10.84
N LEU A 88 -8.63 -2.39 10.02
CA LEU A 88 -7.76 -1.94 8.93
C LEU A 88 -6.60 -1.12 9.49
N VAL A 89 -5.40 -1.69 9.44
CA VAL A 89 -4.17 -1.06 9.90
C VAL A 89 -3.31 -0.68 8.69
N ASN A 90 -2.75 0.53 8.69
CA ASN A 90 -1.75 0.91 7.69
C ASN A 90 -0.43 0.16 7.99
N VAL A 91 0.10 -0.51 6.98
CA VAL A 91 1.36 -1.28 7.06
C VAL A 91 2.55 -0.46 6.58
N SER A 92 2.30 0.61 5.84
CA SER A 92 3.34 1.49 5.31
C SER A 92 3.78 2.51 6.37
N ASP A 93 5.08 2.83 6.40
CA ASP A 93 5.66 3.88 7.28
C ASP A 93 5.24 5.31 6.90
N LEU A 94 4.43 5.43 5.85
CA LEU A 94 3.95 6.68 5.28
C LEU A 94 2.43 6.58 5.09
N ASP A 95 1.71 7.59 5.55
CA ASP A 95 0.30 7.82 5.27
C ASP A 95 0.12 9.22 4.66
N TYR A 96 -0.98 9.44 3.95
CA TYR A 96 -1.29 10.74 3.38
C TYR A 96 -2.79 10.95 3.20
N ALA A 97 -3.24 12.20 3.26
CA ALA A 97 -4.60 12.61 2.98
C ALA A 97 -4.66 13.58 1.80
N LEU A 98 -5.69 13.45 0.96
CA LEU A 98 -5.93 14.36 -0.15
C LEU A 98 -7.01 15.37 0.27
N GLN A 99 -6.68 16.65 0.22
CA GLN A 99 -7.61 17.75 0.43
C GLN A 99 -7.62 18.65 -0.80
N GLY A 100 -8.59 18.44 -1.69
CA GLY A 100 -8.56 19.04 -3.02
C GLY A 100 -7.32 18.57 -3.78
N ASP A 101 -6.51 19.52 -4.22
CA ASP A 101 -5.24 19.27 -4.91
C ASP A 101 -4.03 19.24 -3.97
N LEU A 102 -4.22 19.40 -2.66
CA LEU A 102 -3.14 19.36 -1.68
C LEU A 102 -3.06 17.98 -1.02
N ILE A 103 -1.87 17.39 -1.07
CA ILE A 103 -1.52 16.14 -0.39
C ILE A 103 -0.90 16.50 0.96
N HIS A 104 -1.52 16.06 2.05
CA HIS A 104 -0.97 16.14 3.40
C HIS A 104 -0.29 14.82 3.73
N ILE A 105 1.02 14.84 4.01
CA ILE A 105 1.81 13.65 4.28
C ILE A 105 2.02 13.50 5.79
N SER A 106 1.75 12.32 6.31
CA SER A 106 1.99 11.95 7.70
C SER A 106 2.92 10.73 7.79
N GLU A 107 3.95 10.83 8.64
CA GLU A 107 4.80 9.68 8.92
C GLU A 107 4.04 8.72 9.85
N ALA A 108 3.77 7.51 9.38
CA ALA A 108 3.13 6.47 10.18
C ALA A 108 4.22 5.80 11.04
N LYS A 109 4.69 6.52 12.06
CA LYS A 109 5.63 5.93 13.03
C LYS A 109 4.93 4.78 13.75
N VAL A 110 5.41 3.55 13.55
CA VAL A 110 5.13 2.41 14.45
C VAL A 110 5.94 2.60 15.75
N GLY A 111 5.75 3.74 16.41
CA GLY A 111 6.50 4.17 17.57
C GLY A 111 5.82 3.75 18.86
N ARG A 112 5.87 2.46 19.20
CA ARG A 112 5.50 2.01 20.56
C ARG A 112 6.37 0.91 21.16
N LYS A 113 7.15 0.16 20.36
CA LYS A 113 7.98 -0.91 20.94
C LYS A 113 9.06 -0.42 21.91
N LEU A 114 9.67 0.74 21.69
CA LEU A 114 10.73 1.23 22.58
C LEU A 114 10.17 1.77 23.91
N VAL A 115 9.14 2.62 23.87
CA VAL A 115 8.52 3.19 25.07
C VAL A 115 7.87 2.10 25.91
N ASP A 116 7.14 1.18 25.27
CA ASP A 116 6.53 0.04 25.96
C ASP A 116 7.59 -0.91 26.54
N TRP A 117 8.71 -1.12 25.84
CA TRP A 117 9.85 -1.88 26.36
C TRP A 117 10.48 -1.17 27.57
N TYR A 118 10.72 0.14 27.50
CA TYR A 118 11.29 0.92 28.59
C TYR A 118 10.40 0.91 29.84
N LEU A 119 9.09 1.10 29.67
CA LEU A 119 8.12 1.03 30.76
C LEU A 119 8.07 -0.36 31.41
N ARG A 120 8.07 -1.43 30.60
CA ARG A 120 8.15 -2.80 31.10
C ARG A 120 9.47 -3.09 31.81
N ASN A 121 10.59 -2.56 31.32
CA ASN A 121 11.89 -2.78 31.93
C ASN A 121 12.05 -2.01 33.25
N LEU A 122 11.58 -0.77 33.32
CA LEU A 122 11.54 0.02 34.57
C LEU A 122 10.68 -0.66 35.65
N SER A 123 9.50 -1.18 35.27
CA SER A 123 8.64 -1.92 36.21
C SER A 123 9.29 -3.19 36.78
N ARG A 124 10.27 -3.75 36.06
CA ARG A 124 11.03 -4.95 36.46
C ARG A 124 12.24 -4.64 37.33
N THR A 125 12.81 -3.44 37.24
CA THR A 125 14.02 -3.06 38.01
C THR A 125 13.72 -2.37 39.33
N TYR A 126 12.52 -1.80 39.48
CA TYR A 126 12.11 -1.05 40.68
C TYR A 126 11.05 -1.75 41.56
N ASN A 127 10.73 -3.02 41.26
CA ASN A 127 10.05 -3.96 42.16
C ASN A 127 10.98 -5.14 42.44
#